data_AF-A0A8T5DKY7-F1
#
_entry.id   AF-A0A8T5DKY7-F1
#
_cell.length_a   1.000
_cell.length_b   1.000
_cell.length_c   1.000
_cell.angle_alpha   90.00
_cell.angle_beta   90.00
_cell.angle_gamma   90.00
#
_symmetry.space_group_name_H-M   'P 1'
#
loop_
_entity.id
_entity.type
_entity.pdbx_description
1 polymer ?
#
loop_
_entity_poly.entity_id
_entity_poly.type
_entity_poly.pdbx_seq_one_letter_code
_entity_poly.pdbx_strand_id
1 'polypeptide(L)'
;MEDSESLTLDGDFTIEFWTKVDSGYGYGHILNKHQPGNNDDGSWVIKYSEESIDTLFLVFSWAYLPNRIFCNVTDYIVGQEWFHFAVTFVNESEDLSLWLNGNRVTRKSVSPNLMDTPWPLIIGSESGYNYFKGNLAEIRISNIPRYTHTFRPQNNFLLDKNTIAYWPADQTLGKKLIDMSGLNNNGILVNVTWLNDNNSSIKLLYALFILIIIGSISFLLIKHKKNKIPPTSALDDIYENHPINKIILFGEFQVWDKEGEDISASFSPKLKELFLLLIFYSFGNGNGIATYQLTTILWPELDEKRSKNARSTSMNRLRALIANMENVTISNKNNKWIISIQSPITCDYSIYTVKKRKTKKNDESDLIALFNNGPLLKDLSYVWLDGIQAEVENYVIDLFTGIIQNASNDYSDYQLLKISENLLIWDPINPVGLKTKIDILKSQGKVGLSKKIEEKYNIY
;
A
#
# COMPACT_ATOMS: atom_id res chain seq x y z
N MET A 1 -10.35 -17.30 -20.31
CA MET A 1 -11.79 -17.55 -20.45
C MET A 1 -11.95 -18.32 -21.74
N GLU A 2 -12.97 -19.14 -21.88
CA GLU A 2 -13.34 -19.62 -23.22
C GLU A 2 -13.80 -18.43 -24.08
N ASP A 3 -13.88 -18.65 -25.40
CA ASP A 3 -14.38 -17.63 -26.31
C ASP A 3 -15.89 -17.40 -26.11
N SER A 4 -16.35 -16.19 -26.42
CA SER A 4 -17.70 -15.70 -26.12
C SER A 4 -17.97 -14.45 -26.95
N GLU A 5 -19.05 -14.46 -27.76
CA GLU A 5 -19.50 -13.31 -28.58
C GLU A 5 -19.64 -12.03 -27.74
N SER A 6 -19.97 -12.15 -26.45
CA SER A 6 -20.06 -10.98 -25.56
C SER A 6 -18.73 -10.25 -25.36
N LEU A 7 -17.59 -10.92 -25.50
CA LEU A 7 -16.24 -10.34 -25.31
C LEU A 7 -15.68 -9.68 -26.58
N THR A 8 -16.49 -9.59 -27.64
CA THR A 8 -16.10 -8.95 -28.91
C THR A 8 -16.27 -7.44 -28.83
N LEU A 9 -15.35 -6.73 -29.48
CA LEU A 9 -15.19 -5.27 -29.39
C LEU A 9 -15.51 -4.63 -30.76
N ASP A 10 -16.71 -4.89 -31.26
CA ASP A 10 -17.20 -4.49 -32.59
C ASP A 10 -17.91 -3.13 -32.62
N GLY A 11 -17.92 -2.41 -31.49
CA GLY A 11 -18.51 -1.09 -31.35
C GLY A 11 -17.85 -0.26 -30.23
N ASP A 12 -18.64 0.59 -29.58
CA ASP A 12 -18.22 1.36 -28.41
C ASP A 12 -17.69 0.45 -27.29
N PHE A 13 -16.57 0.79 -26.66
CA PHE A 13 -16.06 0.00 -25.54
C PHE A 13 -15.27 0.78 -24.49
N THR A 14 -15.16 0.17 -23.30
CA THR A 14 -14.15 0.46 -22.28
C THR A 14 -13.52 -0.85 -21.80
N ILE A 15 -12.21 -0.91 -21.76
CA ILE A 15 -11.44 -1.93 -21.02
C ILE A 15 -10.69 -1.20 -19.92
N GLU A 16 -10.80 -1.66 -18.68
CA GLU A 16 -10.11 -1.03 -17.55
C GLU A 16 -9.75 -2.03 -16.45
N PHE A 17 -8.69 -1.72 -15.70
CA PHE A 17 -8.25 -2.51 -14.55
C PHE A 17 -7.30 -1.72 -13.65
N TRP A 18 -7.15 -2.20 -12.42
CA TRP A 18 -6.02 -1.83 -11.57
C TRP A 18 -4.87 -2.80 -11.78
N THR A 19 -3.65 -2.29 -11.83
CA THR A 19 -2.43 -3.08 -12.04
C THR A 19 -1.26 -2.53 -11.24
N LYS A 20 -0.35 -3.41 -10.82
CA LYS A 20 0.98 -3.09 -10.28
C LYS A 20 1.99 -4.00 -10.97
N VAL A 21 3.00 -3.46 -11.64
CA VAL A 21 3.99 -4.23 -12.41
C VAL A 21 5.22 -4.53 -11.55
N ASP A 22 5.63 -5.80 -11.49
CA ASP A 22 6.81 -6.19 -10.72
C ASP A 22 8.11 -5.83 -11.46
N SER A 23 9.21 -5.67 -10.73
CA SER A 23 10.46 -5.18 -11.31
C SER A 23 11.26 -6.23 -12.06
N GLY A 24 11.76 -5.86 -13.24
CA GLY A 24 12.82 -6.57 -13.92
C GLY A 24 12.61 -6.72 -15.42
N TYR A 25 12.87 -5.65 -16.16
CA TYR A 25 13.11 -5.58 -17.61
C TYR A 25 12.21 -6.55 -18.40
N GLY A 26 10.90 -6.35 -18.27
CA GLY A 26 9.88 -7.20 -18.86
C GLY A 26 9.26 -6.65 -20.14
N TYR A 27 8.94 -7.57 -21.06
CA TYR A 27 7.82 -7.47 -21.98
C TYR A 27 6.80 -8.52 -21.54
N GLY A 28 5.51 -8.15 -21.45
CA GLY A 28 4.47 -9.10 -21.06
C GLY A 28 3.06 -8.66 -21.41
N HIS A 29 2.18 -9.64 -21.61
CA HIS A 29 0.79 -9.44 -22.01
C HIS A 29 -0.11 -9.44 -20.77
N ILE A 30 -0.80 -8.31 -20.54
CA ILE A 30 -1.70 -8.12 -19.39
C ILE A 30 -3.05 -8.78 -19.69
N LEU A 31 -3.64 -8.46 -20.84
CA LEU A 31 -5.00 -8.83 -21.21
C LEU A 31 -5.12 -8.88 -22.74
N ASN A 32 -5.63 -9.97 -23.33
CA ASN A 32 -5.74 -10.10 -24.79
C ASN A 32 -6.81 -11.11 -25.23
N LYS A 33 -7.30 -10.98 -26.46
CA LYS A 33 -7.90 -12.07 -27.26
C LYS A 33 -7.00 -12.26 -28.49
N HIS A 34 -5.82 -12.85 -28.30
CA HIS A 34 -4.77 -12.94 -29.33
C HIS A 34 -4.02 -14.29 -29.29
N GLN A 35 -3.60 -14.75 -30.47
CA GLN A 35 -2.81 -15.96 -30.67
C GLN A 35 -1.42 -15.60 -31.25
N PRO A 36 -0.30 -16.01 -30.61
CA PRO A 36 1.03 -15.73 -31.11
C PRO A 36 1.22 -16.11 -32.59
N GLY A 37 1.73 -15.16 -33.38
CA GLY A 37 2.09 -15.38 -34.78
C GLY A 37 1.00 -15.06 -35.80
N ASN A 38 -0.24 -14.80 -35.38
CA ASN A 38 -1.28 -14.25 -36.26
C ASN A 38 -1.58 -12.80 -35.87
N ASN A 39 -0.96 -11.86 -36.57
CA ASN A 39 -0.87 -10.49 -36.09
C ASN A 39 -1.59 -9.45 -36.98
N ASP A 40 -2.60 -9.85 -37.74
CA ASP A 40 -3.48 -8.96 -38.53
C ASP A 40 -4.87 -9.59 -38.80
N ASP A 41 -5.41 -10.28 -37.79
CA ASP A 41 -6.70 -11.01 -37.84
C ASP A 41 -7.83 -10.33 -37.07
N GLY A 42 -7.63 -9.07 -36.68
CA GLY A 42 -8.56 -8.32 -35.83
C GLY A 42 -8.46 -8.64 -34.32
N SER A 43 -7.48 -9.47 -33.90
CA SER A 43 -7.16 -9.65 -32.49
C SER A 43 -6.57 -8.41 -31.82
N TRP A 44 -6.71 -8.33 -30.50
CA TRP A 44 -6.21 -7.22 -29.69
C TRP A 44 -5.42 -7.67 -28.47
N VAL A 45 -4.51 -6.79 -28.03
CA VAL A 45 -3.64 -7.00 -26.87
C VAL A 45 -3.44 -5.71 -26.08
N ILE A 46 -3.55 -5.82 -24.76
CA ILE A 46 -2.98 -4.90 -23.78
C ILE A 46 -1.71 -5.53 -23.21
N LYS A 47 -0.59 -4.82 -23.36
CA LYS A 47 0.74 -5.28 -22.97
C LYS A 47 1.55 -4.16 -22.37
N TYR A 48 2.59 -4.53 -21.63
CA TYR A 48 3.60 -3.62 -21.14
C TYR A 48 4.98 -3.95 -21.70
N SER A 49 5.83 -2.93 -21.76
CA SER A 49 7.28 -3.08 -21.90
C SER A 49 7.99 -2.05 -21.02
N GLU A 50 8.99 -2.48 -20.27
CA GLU A 50 9.94 -1.58 -19.60
C GLU A 50 10.99 -1.10 -20.63
N GLU A 51 10.87 0.13 -21.13
CA GLU A 51 11.93 0.73 -21.97
C GLU A 51 13.11 1.21 -21.12
N SER A 52 12.84 1.58 -19.86
CA SER A 52 13.84 1.82 -18.83
C SER A 52 13.25 1.47 -17.45
N ILE A 53 14.10 1.33 -16.44
CA ILE A 53 13.69 0.99 -15.07
C ILE A 53 12.79 2.05 -14.39
N ASP A 54 12.64 3.26 -14.97
CA ASP A 54 11.72 4.32 -14.51
C ASP A 54 10.62 4.64 -15.55
N THR A 55 10.50 3.84 -16.62
CA THR A 55 9.57 4.10 -17.74
C THR A 55 8.82 2.85 -18.13
N LEU A 56 7.61 2.72 -17.60
CA LEU A 56 6.68 1.67 -18.01
C LEU A 56 5.88 2.12 -19.24
N PHE A 57 5.99 1.39 -20.33
CA PHE A 57 5.27 1.64 -21.56
C PHE A 57 4.03 0.74 -21.61
N LEU A 58 2.84 1.31 -21.44
CA LEU A 58 1.56 0.58 -21.48
C LEU A 58 0.93 0.76 -22.86
N VAL A 59 0.52 -0.33 -23.50
CA VAL A 59 0.12 -0.35 -24.90
C VAL A 59 -1.18 -1.13 -25.10
N PHE A 60 -2.13 -0.55 -25.82
CA PHE A 60 -3.20 -1.29 -26.50
C PHE A 60 -2.89 -1.35 -28.00
N SER A 61 -2.86 -2.55 -28.58
CA SER A 61 -2.58 -2.79 -30.01
C SER A 61 -3.62 -3.70 -30.63
N TRP A 62 -3.89 -3.49 -31.91
CA TRP A 62 -4.68 -4.36 -32.78
C TRP A 62 -3.86 -4.52 -34.07
N ALA A 63 -3.38 -5.72 -34.39
CA ALA A 63 -2.31 -5.93 -35.39
C ALA A 63 -0.93 -5.30 -35.06
N TYR A 64 0.15 -5.86 -35.62
CA TYR A 64 1.54 -5.67 -35.13
C TYR A 64 2.30 -4.42 -35.60
N LEU A 65 1.66 -3.23 -35.51
CA LEU A 65 2.14 -1.89 -35.94
C LEU A 65 1.72 -1.51 -37.38
N PRO A 66 1.39 -0.22 -37.65
CA PRO A 66 1.46 0.96 -36.77
C PRO A 66 0.31 1.07 -35.74
N ASN A 67 -0.60 0.10 -35.75
CA ASN A 67 -1.87 0.07 -35.05
C ASN A 67 -1.76 -0.15 -33.53
N ARG A 68 -1.32 0.90 -32.82
CA ARG A 68 -1.28 0.94 -31.35
C ARG A 68 -1.59 2.32 -30.79
N ILE A 69 -2.13 2.36 -29.59
CA ILE A 69 -2.11 3.51 -28.67
C ILE A 69 -1.32 3.12 -27.43
N PHE A 70 -0.57 4.05 -26.86
CA PHE A 70 0.32 3.79 -25.73
C PHE A 70 0.47 5.02 -24.85
N CYS A 71 0.88 4.82 -23.61
CA CYS A 71 1.34 5.89 -22.73
C CYS A 71 2.61 5.47 -21.98
N ASN A 72 3.41 6.46 -21.61
CA ASN A 72 4.54 6.28 -20.71
C ASN A 72 4.08 6.60 -19.29
N VAL A 73 4.24 5.67 -18.35
CA VAL A 73 4.23 5.99 -16.93
C VAL A 73 5.67 6.37 -16.57
N THR A 74 5.89 7.65 -16.27
CA THR A 74 7.18 8.17 -15.77
C THR A 74 7.13 8.29 -14.26
N ASP A 75 8.31 8.31 -13.63
CA ASP A 75 8.46 8.45 -12.17
C ASP A 75 7.77 7.32 -11.38
N TYR A 76 7.58 6.17 -12.03
CA TYR A 76 6.94 4.97 -11.50
C TYR A 76 7.86 4.20 -10.54
N ILE A 77 7.39 3.92 -9.33
CA ILE A 77 8.12 3.04 -8.39
C ILE A 77 7.73 1.58 -8.64
N VAL A 78 8.58 0.90 -9.41
CA VAL A 78 8.36 -0.48 -9.86
C VAL A 78 8.13 -1.45 -8.68
N GLY A 79 7.09 -2.28 -8.80
CA GLY A 79 6.66 -3.24 -7.79
C GLY A 79 6.00 -2.64 -6.55
N GLN A 80 5.82 -1.31 -6.46
CA GLN A 80 5.29 -0.64 -5.27
C GLN A 80 3.96 0.11 -5.51
N GLU A 81 3.74 0.67 -6.70
CA GLU A 81 2.57 1.51 -6.98
C GLU A 81 1.50 0.83 -7.83
N TRP A 82 0.26 0.82 -7.33
CA TRP A 82 -0.92 0.50 -8.13
C TRP A 82 -1.32 1.69 -8.99
N PHE A 83 -1.69 1.42 -10.23
CA PHE A 83 -2.27 2.41 -11.14
C PHE A 83 -3.51 1.87 -11.84
N HIS A 84 -4.47 2.75 -12.08
CA HIS A 84 -5.65 2.48 -12.89
C HIS A 84 -5.32 2.75 -14.35
N PHE A 85 -5.55 1.75 -15.21
CA PHE A 85 -5.41 1.85 -16.65
C PHE A 85 -6.77 1.66 -17.29
N ALA A 86 -7.13 2.51 -18.25
CA ALA A 86 -8.30 2.29 -19.10
C ALA A 86 -8.04 2.67 -20.57
N VAL A 87 -8.71 1.96 -21.48
CA VAL A 87 -8.83 2.32 -22.89
C VAL A 87 -10.31 2.43 -23.21
N THR A 88 -10.69 3.53 -23.86
CA THR A 88 -12.06 3.79 -24.33
C THR A 88 -12.06 3.99 -25.83
N PHE A 89 -13.06 3.46 -26.52
CA PHE A 89 -13.32 3.73 -27.93
C PHE A 89 -14.75 4.23 -28.10
N VAL A 90 -14.91 5.28 -28.93
CA VAL A 90 -16.19 5.81 -29.39
C VAL A 90 -16.26 5.64 -30.91
N ASN A 91 -17.17 4.80 -31.38
CA ASN A 91 -17.26 4.39 -32.78
C ASN A 91 -17.72 5.56 -33.69
N GLU A 92 -18.71 6.34 -33.26
CA GLU A 92 -19.26 7.46 -34.05
C GLU A 92 -18.21 8.53 -34.39
N SER A 93 -17.25 8.76 -33.49
CA SER A 93 -16.20 9.79 -33.64
C SER A 93 -14.80 9.23 -33.88
N GLU A 94 -14.68 7.91 -34.06
CA GLU A 94 -13.41 7.16 -34.12
C GLU A 94 -12.43 7.53 -32.99
N ASP A 95 -12.92 7.82 -31.78
CA ASP A 95 -12.09 8.36 -30.68
C ASP A 95 -11.54 7.23 -29.80
N LEU A 96 -10.30 6.84 -30.06
CA LEU A 96 -9.55 5.91 -29.22
C LEU A 96 -8.71 6.71 -28.20
N SER A 97 -9.05 6.58 -26.92
CA SER A 97 -8.41 7.29 -25.81
C SER A 97 -7.86 6.33 -24.74
N LEU A 98 -6.69 6.66 -24.20
CA LEU A 98 -6.01 5.94 -23.13
C LEU A 98 -5.95 6.82 -21.88
N TRP A 99 -6.32 6.25 -20.74
CA TRP A 99 -6.44 6.89 -19.44
C TRP A 99 -5.52 6.20 -18.42
N LEU A 100 -4.84 7.02 -17.62
CA LEU A 100 -3.97 6.58 -16.53
C LEU A 100 -4.34 7.35 -15.26
N ASN A 101 -4.65 6.64 -14.19
CA ASN A 101 -5.08 7.22 -12.90
C ASN A 101 -6.19 8.27 -13.07
N GLY A 102 -7.14 8.00 -13.97
CA GLY A 102 -8.27 8.87 -14.28
C GLY A 102 -7.99 10.02 -15.26
N ASN A 103 -6.74 10.25 -15.66
CA ASN A 103 -6.35 11.32 -16.58
C ASN A 103 -6.17 10.78 -18.01
N ARG A 104 -6.67 11.49 -19.03
CA ARG A 104 -6.41 11.12 -20.44
C ARG A 104 -4.97 11.44 -20.80
N VAL A 105 -4.18 10.41 -21.04
CA VAL A 105 -2.74 10.53 -21.36
C VAL A 105 -2.46 10.41 -22.86
N THR A 106 -3.35 9.79 -23.64
CA THR A 106 -3.21 9.71 -25.11
C THR A 106 -4.58 9.62 -25.78
N ARG A 107 -4.68 10.18 -26.99
CA ARG A 107 -5.88 10.18 -27.84
C ARG A 107 -5.47 10.02 -29.30
N LYS A 108 -6.22 9.23 -30.07
CA LYS A 108 -6.09 9.08 -31.52
C LYS A 108 -7.48 9.05 -32.16
N SER A 109 -7.64 9.78 -33.27
CA SER A 109 -8.76 9.59 -34.18
C SER A 109 -8.40 8.43 -35.10
N VAL A 110 -8.93 7.25 -34.83
CA VAL A 110 -8.68 6.01 -35.59
C VAL A 110 -9.74 4.96 -35.23
N SER A 111 -10.37 4.37 -36.24
CA SER A 111 -11.15 3.15 -36.06
C SER A 111 -10.21 1.94 -35.94
N PRO A 112 -10.18 1.21 -34.81
CA PRO A 112 -9.35 0.04 -34.67
C PRO A 112 -10.01 -1.14 -35.40
N ASN A 113 -9.23 -1.86 -36.22
CA ASN A 113 -9.68 -3.08 -36.87
C ASN A 113 -9.74 -4.20 -35.83
N LEU A 114 -10.86 -4.26 -35.10
CA LEU A 114 -11.19 -5.30 -34.12
C LEU A 114 -12.24 -6.21 -34.74
N MET A 115 -11.99 -7.51 -34.72
CA MET A 115 -12.92 -8.52 -35.24
C MET A 115 -13.34 -9.49 -34.17
N ASP A 116 -14.50 -10.12 -34.37
CA ASP A 116 -14.85 -11.33 -33.66
C ASP A 116 -13.81 -12.42 -33.99
N THR A 117 -13.08 -12.85 -32.97
CA THR A 117 -11.94 -13.78 -33.12
C THR A 117 -12.16 -14.98 -32.21
N PRO A 118 -11.92 -16.23 -32.70
CA PRO A 118 -12.17 -17.46 -31.94
C PRO A 118 -11.15 -17.70 -30.80
N TRP A 119 -10.40 -16.65 -30.42
CA TRP A 119 -9.34 -16.73 -29.44
C TRP A 119 -9.91 -16.55 -28.02
N PRO A 120 -9.51 -17.41 -27.06
CA PRO A 120 -9.88 -17.23 -25.67
C PRO A 120 -9.38 -15.88 -25.16
N LEU A 121 -10.14 -15.24 -24.25
CA LEU A 121 -9.61 -14.08 -23.53
C LEU A 121 -8.62 -14.56 -22.47
N ILE A 122 -7.38 -14.05 -22.52
CA ILE A 122 -6.29 -14.46 -21.64
C ILE A 122 -5.83 -13.27 -20.81
N ILE A 123 -5.67 -13.53 -19.51
CA ILE A 123 -5.14 -12.59 -18.52
C ILE A 123 -3.76 -13.08 -18.09
N GLY A 124 -2.78 -12.19 -18.10
CA GLY A 124 -1.43 -12.43 -17.57
C GLY A 124 -0.47 -13.25 -18.46
N SER A 125 -0.85 -13.59 -19.70
CA SER A 125 0.06 -14.19 -20.68
C SER A 125 -0.47 -14.05 -22.12
N GLU A 126 0.38 -14.34 -23.09
CA GLU A 126 0.05 -14.52 -24.51
C GLU A 126 -0.05 -16.02 -24.81
N SER A 127 -1.20 -16.66 -24.57
CA SER A 127 -1.38 -18.10 -24.81
C SER A 127 -0.29 -19.00 -24.18
N GLY A 128 0.17 -18.66 -22.96
CA GLY A 128 1.25 -19.38 -22.27
C GLY A 128 2.68 -18.93 -22.62
N TYR A 129 2.83 -17.84 -23.39
CA TYR A 129 4.07 -17.11 -23.63
C TYR A 129 3.99 -15.69 -23.02
N ASN A 130 5.08 -14.92 -23.06
CA ASN A 130 5.11 -13.49 -22.73
C ASN A 130 4.32 -13.12 -21.45
N TYR A 131 4.61 -13.84 -20.36
CA TYR A 131 3.92 -13.73 -19.08
C TYR A 131 4.00 -12.33 -18.49
N PHE A 132 2.88 -11.85 -17.97
CA PHE A 132 2.82 -10.69 -17.10
C PHE A 132 3.51 -10.98 -15.77
N LYS A 133 4.33 -10.03 -15.29
CA LYS A 133 4.89 -10.04 -13.93
C LYS A 133 4.33 -8.86 -13.16
N GLY A 134 3.50 -9.14 -12.17
CA GLY A 134 2.81 -8.12 -11.41
C GLY A 134 1.52 -8.63 -10.79
N ASN A 135 0.71 -7.69 -10.33
CA ASN A 135 -0.59 -7.94 -9.73
C ASN A 135 -1.67 -7.19 -10.53
N LEU A 136 -2.85 -7.80 -10.62
CA LEU A 136 -4.05 -7.24 -11.23
C LEU A 136 -5.18 -7.31 -10.22
N ALA A 137 -6.05 -6.32 -10.25
CA ALA A 137 -7.30 -6.28 -9.50
C ALA A 137 -8.37 -5.62 -10.39
N GLU A 138 -9.64 -5.85 -10.08
CA GLU A 138 -10.76 -5.07 -10.62
C GLU A 138 -10.77 -4.99 -12.15
N ILE A 139 -10.80 -6.12 -12.84
CA ILE A 139 -10.72 -6.13 -14.32
C ILE A 139 -12.12 -6.02 -14.90
N ARG A 140 -12.42 -4.95 -15.65
CA ARG A 140 -13.74 -4.70 -16.27
C ARG A 140 -13.64 -4.48 -17.79
N ILE A 141 -14.60 -5.07 -18.51
CA ILE A 141 -14.90 -4.78 -19.92
C ILE A 141 -16.33 -4.26 -20.01
N SER A 142 -16.59 -3.30 -20.87
CA SER A 142 -17.91 -2.69 -21.07
C SER A 142 -18.12 -2.24 -22.50
N ASN A 143 -19.36 -2.27 -22.99
CA ASN A 143 -19.75 -1.92 -24.37
C ASN A 143 -20.21 -0.45 -24.53
N ILE A 144 -19.64 0.45 -23.72
CA ILE A 144 -19.83 1.90 -23.79
C ILE A 144 -18.50 2.60 -23.47
N PRO A 145 -18.28 3.85 -23.92
CA PRO A 145 -17.18 4.68 -23.45
C PRO A 145 -17.54 5.26 -22.07
N ARG A 146 -16.99 4.68 -21.00
CA ARG A 146 -17.28 5.12 -19.62
C ARG A 146 -16.65 6.47 -19.28
N TYR A 147 -15.67 6.92 -20.05
CA TYR A 147 -14.86 8.11 -19.77
C TYR A 147 -14.69 9.01 -21.00
N THR A 148 -15.09 10.27 -20.88
CA THR A 148 -14.92 11.33 -21.91
C THR A 148 -14.13 12.54 -21.37
N HIS A 149 -14.03 12.67 -20.05
CA HIS A 149 -13.28 13.68 -19.30
C HIS A 149 -12.51 13.03 -18.15
N THR A 150 -11.57 13.75 -17.53
CA THR A 150 -10.83 13.29 -16.35
C THR A 150 -11.79 12.87 -15.22
N PHE A 151 -11.48 11.77 -14.56
CA PHE A 151 -12.28 11.17 -13.48
C PHE A 151 -11.40 10.75 -12.30
N ARG A 152 -12.02 10.30 -11.20
CA ARG A 152 -11.33 9.60 -10.11
C ARG A 152 -11.64 8.11 -10.22
N PRO A 153 -10.64 7.23 -10.47
CA PRO A 153 -10.84 5.79 -10.47
C PRO A 153 -11.47 5.31 -9.17
N GLN A 154 -12.35 4.31 -9.27
CA GLN A 154 -12.99 3.69 -8.11
C GLN A 154 -12.19 2.45 -7.68
N ASN A 155 -12.15 2.17 -6.38
CA ASN A 155 -11.51 0.97 -5.83
C ASN A 155 -12.31 -0.31 -6.15
N ASN A 156 -13.64 -0.17 -6.33
CA ASN A 156 -14.53 -1.25 -6.75
C ASN A 156 -15.42 -0.74 -7.90
N PHE A 157 -15.64 -1.53 -8.94
CA PHE A 157 -16.45 -1.11 -10.08
C PHE A 157 -17.94 -1.41 -9.94
N LEU A 158 -18.77 -0.36 -9.94
CA LEU A 158 -20.23 -0.49 -10.02
C LEU A 158 -20.65 -1.18 -11.33
N LEU A 159 -21.56 -2.14 -11.19
CA LEU A 159 -22.10 -2.92 -12.30
C LEU A 159 -23.38 -2.29 -12.86
N ASP A 160 -23.49 -2.32 -14.18
CA ASP A 160 -24.68 -1.92 -14.92
C ASP A 160 -24.86 -2.84 -16.15
N LYS A 161 -25.96 -2.65 -16.89
CA LYS A 161 -26.30 -3.40 -18.11
C LYS A 161 -25.26 -3.32 -19.24
N ASN A 162 -24.28 -2.42 -19.13
CA ASN A 162 -23.21 -2.22 -20.11
C ASN A 162 -21.89 -2.86 -19.64
N THR A 163 -21.83 -3.45 -18.44
CA THR A 163 -20.70 -4.28 -18.02
C THR A 163 -20.81 -5.65 -18.67
N ILE A 164 -19.82 -5.97 -19.49
CA ILE A 164 -19.72 -7.21 -20.28
C ILE A 164 -18.97 -8.31 -19.52
N ALA A 165 -17.95 -7.90 -18.77
CA ALA A 165 -17.20 -8.80 -17.90
C ALA A 165 -16.68 -7.99 -16.71
N TYR A 166 -16.69 -8.59 -15.53
CA TYR A 166 -16.05 -8.01 -14.35
C TYR A 166 -15.49 -9.11 -13.45
N TRP A 167 -14.18 -9.04 -13.24
CA TRP A 167 -13.44 -9.94 -12.38
C TRP A 167 -12.73 -9.12 -11.30
N PRO A 168 -13.27 -9.04 -10.07
CA PRO A 168 -12.63 -8.32 -8.96
C PRO A 168 -11.20 -8.82 -8.67
N ALA A 169 -10.96 -10.11 -8.92
CA ALA A 169 -9.69 -10.80 -8.65
C ALA A 169 -9.30 -10.79 -7.15
N ASP A 170 -10.29 -11.05 -6.30
CA ASP A 170 -10.20 -11.23 -4.84
C ASP A 170 -10.47 -12.69 -4.39
N GLN A 171 -10.93 -13.55 -5.31
CA GLN A 171 -11.41 -14.91 -5.04
C GLN A 171 -10.26 -15.91 -4.82
N THR A 172 -9.71 -15.90 -3.60
CA THR A 172 -8.55 -16.73 -3.21
C THR A 172 -8.77 -18.26 -3.20
N LEU A 173 -10.01 -18.74 -3.38
CA LEU A 173 -10.39 -20.16 -3.21
C LEU A 173 -10.84 -20.81 -4.52
N GLY A 174 -10.15 -21.88 -4.92
CA GLY A 174 -10.47 -22.70 -6.08
C GLY A 174 -9.61 -22.42 -7.30
N LYS A 175 -10.11 -22.80 -8.49
CA LYS A 175 -9.42 -22.63 -9.79
C LYS A 175 -10.23 -21.79 -10.79
N LYS A 176 -11.28 -21.10 -10.35
CA LYS A 176 -12.10 -20.24 -11.20
C LYS A 176 -11.89 -18.78 -10.84
N LEU A 177 -11.88 -17.92 -11.86
CA LEU A 177 -12.04 -16.48 -11.71
C LEU A 177 -13.47 -16.16 -12.12
N ILE A 178 -14.37 -15.90 -11.17
CA ILE A 178 -15.81 -15.78 -11.47
C ILE A 178 -16.09 -14.40 -12.09
N ASP A 179 -16.81 -14.40 -13.20
CA ASP A 179 -17.35 -13.19 -13.81
C ASP A 179 -18.61 -12.73 -13.07
N MET A 180 -18.55 -11.54 -12.50
CA MET A 180 -19.62 -10.92 -11.74
C MET A 180 -20.59 -10.11 -12.61
N SER A 181 -20.34 -9.96 -13.92
CA SER A 181 -21.25 -9.25 -14.84
C SER A 181 -22.63 -9.92 -15.01
N GLY A 182 -22.69 -11.24 -14.78
CA GLY A 182 -23.84 -12.07 -15.11
C GLY A 182 -23.80 -12.72 -16.50
N LEU A 183 -22.83 -12.36 -17.35
CA LEU A 183 -22.63 -12.99 -18.68
C LEU A 183 -21.79 -14.28 -18.62
N ASN A 184 -21.39 -14.71 -17.43
CA ASN A 184 -20.76 -16.01 -17.17
C ASN A 184 -19.42 -16.23 -17.89
N ASN A 185 -18.69 -15.14 -18.19
CA ASN A 185 -17.36 -15.14 -18.81
C ASN A 185 -16.25 -15.59 -17.81
N ASN A 186 -16.43 -16.76 -17.19
CA ASN A 186 -15.55 -17.23 -16.12
C ASN A 186 -14.15 -17.63 -16.63
N GLY A 187 -13.11 -17.25 -15.88
CA GLY A 187 -11.74 -17.69 -16.11
C GLY A 187 -11.41 -19.00 -15.41
N ILE A 188 -10.37 -19.69 -15.90
CA ILE A 188 -9.68 -20.79 -15.21
C ILE A 188 -8.31 -20.27 -14.80
N LEU A 189 -7.96 -20.41 -13.52
CA LEU A 189 -6.68 -19.97 -12.97
C LEU A 189 -5.60 -20.99 -13.28
N VAL A 190 -4.52 -20.54 -13.93
CA VAL A 190 -3.34 -21.36 -14.29
C VAL A 190 -2.09 -20.62 -13.83
N ASN A 191 -1.28 -21.25 -12.99
CA ASN A 191 -0.04 -20.69 -12.42
C ASN A 191 -0.16 -19.31 -11.73
N VAL A 192 -1.38 -18.92 -11.31
CA VAL A 192 -1.64 -17.68 -10.57
C VAL A 192 -1.33 -17.88 -9.10
N THR A 193 -0.54 -16.96 -8.52
CA THR A 193 -0.40 -16.80 -7.07
C THR A 193 -1.24 -15.62 -6.61
N TRP A 194 -2.24 -15.88 -5.77
CA TRP A 194 -2.93 -14.81 -5.06
C TRP A 194 -1.98 -14.09 -4.11
N LEU A 195 -2.11 -12.77 -4.00
CA LEU A 195 -1.47 -12.00 -2.93
C LEU A 195 -2.07 -12.43 -1.60
N ASN A 196 -1.42 -13.40 -0.95
CA ASN A 196 -1.78 -13.79 0.41
C ASN A 196 -1.44 -12.65 1.36
N ASP A 197 -2.45 -11.96 1.85
CA ASP A 197 -2.37 -11.28 3.13
C ASP A 197 -1.99 -12.33 4.19
N ASN A 198 -0.84 -12.12 4.85
CA ASN A 198 -0.12 -13.21 5.52
C ASN A 198 -0.95 -13.91 6.62
N ASN A 199 -1.23 -15.20 6.40
CA ASN A 199 -1.70 -16.20 7.36
C ASN A 199 -3.16 -16.12 7.84
N SER A 200 -4.10 -15.45 7.16
CA SER A 200 -5.51 -15.41 7.61
C SER A 200 -6.18 -16.80 7.66
N SER A 201 -6.09 -17.60 6.59
CA SER A 201 -6.76 -18.92 6.51
C SER A 201 -6.19 -19.95 7.49
N ILE A 202 -4.88 -19.91 7.76
CA ILE A 202 -4.21 -20.78 8.72
C ILE A 202 -4.54 -20.35 10.16
N LYS A 203 -4.59 -19.04 10.44
CA LYS A 203 -5.09 -18.52 11.73
C LYS A 203 -6.55 -18.92 11.96
N LEU A 204 -7.40 -18.92 10.93
CA LEU A 204 -8.78 -19.43 11.00
C LEU A 204 -8.85 -20.91 11.35
N LEU A 205 -7.99 -21.75 10.76
CA LEU A 205 -7.88 -23.17 11.12
C LEU A 205 -7.38 -23.37 12.56
N TYR A 206 -6.37 -22.62 13.00
CA TYR A 206 -5.93 -22.66 14.40
C TYR A 206 -6.99 -22.10 15.36
N ALA A 207 -7.73 -21.05 14.98
CA ALA A 207 -8.82 -20.50 15.77
C ALA A 207 -9.99 -21.48 15.86
N LEU A 208 -10.35 -22.17 14.77
CA LEU A 208 -11.33 -23.26 14.78
C LEU A 208 -10.85 -24.43 15.65
N PHE A 209 -9.57 -24.81 15.57
CA PHE A 209 -9.02 -25.88 16.41
C PHE A 209 -8.98 -25.48 17.90
N ILE A 210 -8.63 -24.22 18.20
CA ILE A 210 -8.69 -23.63 19.54
C ILE A 210 -10.15 -23.50 20.00
N LEU A 211 -11.11 -23.17 19.15
CA LEU A 211 -12.54 -23.15 19.46
C LEU A 211 -13.12 -24.55 19.66
N ILE A 212 -12.59 -25.58 18.98
CA ILE A 212 -12.92 -26.99 19.25
C ILE A 212 -12.31 -27.43 20.59
N ILE A 213 -11.09 -27.02 20.92
CA ILE A 213 -10.46 -27.31 22.22
C ILE A 213 -11.18 -26.57 23.35
N ILE A 214 -11.38 -25.26 23.24
CA ILE A 214 -12.14 -24.43 24.17
C ILE A 214 -13.59 -24.91 24.24
N GLY A 215 -14.19 -25.32 23.12
CA GLY A 215 -15.53 -25.91 23.06
C GLY A 215 -15.60 -27.27 23.75
N SER A 216 -14.56 -28.10 23.66
CA SER A 216 -14.47 -29.39 24.36
C SER A 216 -14.25 -29.21 25.86
N ILE A 217 -13.36 -28.29 26.25
CA ILE A 217 -13.12 -27.89 27.65
C ILE A 217 -14.40 -27.26 28.22
N SER A 218 -15.05 -26.38 27.46
CA SER A 218 -16.32 -25.76 27.84
C SER A 218 -17.44 -26.79 27.90
N PHE A 219 -17.51 -27.78 27.02
CA PHE A 219 -18.49 -28.86 27.09
C PHE A 219 -18.31 -29.71 28.36
N LEU A 220 -17.06 -30.00 28.75
CA LEU A 220 -16.74 -30.64 30.03
C LEU A 220 -17.15 -29.78 31.24
N LEU A 221 -16.98 -28.46 31.18
CA LEU A 221 -17.38 -27.51 32.24
C LEU A 221 -18.90 -27.21 32.25
N ILE A 222 -19.57 -27.20 31.10
CA ILE A 222 -21.00 -26.92 30.91
C ILE A 222 -21.85 -28.15 31.27
N LYS A 223 -21.29 -29.37 31.17
CA LYS A 223 -21.88 -30.56 31.81
C LYS A 223 -22.08 -30.38 33.32
N HIS A 224 -21.45 -29.37 33.94
CA HIS A 224 -21.62 -28.98 35.33
C HIS A 224 -22.59 -27.80 35.60
N LYS A 225 -23.16 -27.12 34.58
CA LYS A 225 -24.18 -26.08 34.79
C LYS A 225 -25.22 -25.98 33.66
N LYS A 226 -26.48 -26.22 34.03
CA LYS A 226 -27.66 -26.23 33.15
C LYS A 226 -28.13 -24.83 32.71
N ASN A 227 -28.59 -24.78 31.45
CA ASN A 227 -29.73 -24.01 30.89
C ASN A 227 -29.56 -22.60 30.23
N LYS A 228 -29.79 -22.61 28.90
CA LYS A 228 -30.54 -21.67 28.02
C LYS A 228 -29.84 -20.50 27.27
N ILE A 229 -30.17 -20.43 25.97
CA ILE A 229 -29.86 -19.54 24.81
C ILE A 229 -30.86 -19.94 23.66
N PRO A 230 -30.99 -19.31 22.46
CA PRO A 230 -30.33 -18.15 21.79
C PRO A 230 -31.39 -16.99 21.60
N PRO A 231 -31.49 -16.12 20.53
CA PRO A 231 -30.65 -15.76 19.36
C PRO A 231 -30.22 -14.25 19.30
N THR A 232 -29.29 -13.72 18.48
CA THR A 232 -28.71 -13.95 17.12
C THR A 232 -29.34 -13.13 15.98
N SER A 233 -28.66 -12.04 15.56
CA SER A 233 -28.61 -11.39 14.22
C SER A 233 -27.96 -9.99 14.37
N ALA A 234 -27.19 -9.41 13.44
CA ALA A 234 -26.81 -9.83 12.08
C ALA A 234 -25.33 -9.44 11.80
N LEU A 235 -24.76 -10.06 10.77
CA LEU A 235 -23.59 -9.55 10.06
C LEU A 235 -24.09 -8.56 9.00
N ASP A 236 -23.39 -7.45 8.80
CA ASP A 236 -23.16 -6.80 7.50
C ASP A 236 -22.24 -5.57 7.75
N ASP A 237 -21.00 -5.65 7.24
CA ASP A 237 -20.13 -4.56 6.75
C ASP A 237 -18.72 -5.13 6.56
N ILE A 238 -18.26 -5.19 5.30
CA ILE A 238 -16.91 -5.66 4.93
C ILE A 238 -16.03 -4.43 4.72
N TYR A 239 -15.07 -4.26 5.62
CA TYR A 239 -14.18 -3.11 5.67
C TYR A 239 -13.18 -3.08 4.51
N GLU A 240 -12.94 -1.88 3.96
CA GLU A 240 -11.64 -1.55 3.36
C GLU A 240 -10.53 -1.83 4.39
N ASN A 241 -9.39 -2.40 3.98
CA ASN A 241 -8.29 -2.79 4.88
C ASN A 241 -7.50 -1.56 5.40
N HIS A 242 -8.16 -0.74 6.20
CA HIS A 242 -7.55 0.33 6.99
C HIS A 242 -6.70 -0.26 8.13
N PRO A 243 -5.63 0.42 8.60
CA PRO A 243 -4.78 -0.12 9.65
C PRO A 243 -5.53 -0.27 10.99
N ILE A 244 -5.92 -1.49 11.36
CA ILE A 244 -6.68 -1.71 12.61
C ILE A 244 -5.77 -1.62 13.85
N ASN A 245 -6.21 -0.87 14.87
CA ASN A 245 -5.64 -0.79 16.22
C ASN A 245 -4.13 -0.43 16.21
N LYS A 246 -3.77 0.68 15.57
CA LYS A 246 -2.39 1.02 15.20
C LYS A 246 -2.00 2.47 15.52
N ILE A 247 -0.74 2.68 15.87
CA ILE A 247 -0.13 4.00 16.08
C ILE A 247 1.10 4.12 15.18
N ILE A 248 1.12 5.15 14.32
CA ILE A 248 2.21 5.44 13.37
C ILE A 248 2.72 6.85 13.67
N LEU A 249 4.03 6.97 13.88
CA LEU A 249 4.75 8.19 14.22
C LEU A 249 5.95 8.43 13.30
N PHE A 250 6.44 7.42 12.56
CA PHE A 250 7.36 7.62 11.43
C PHE A 250 6.55 8.02 10.19
N GLY A 251 6.87 9.18 9.61
CA GLY A 251 6.01 9.89 8.67
C GLY A 251 5.05 10.82 9.40
N GLU A 252 3.77 10.79 9.01
CA GLU A 252 2.71 11.60 9.64
C GLU A 252 2.21 10.99 10.95
N PHE A 253 1.62 11.82 11.83
CA PHE A 253 0.96 11.34 13.04
C PHE A 253 -0.35 10.62 12.69
N GLN A 254 -0.38 9.29 12.84
CA GLN A 254 -1.59 8.50 12.62
C GLN A 254 -1.95 7.61 13.82
N VAL A 255 -3.23 7.55 14.17
CA VAL A 255 -3.79 6.73 15.24
C VAL A 255 -5.12 6.15 14.77
N TRP A 256 -5.19 4.82 14.76
CA TRP A 256 -6.33 4.06 14.27
C TRP A 256 -6.87 3.17 15.39
N ASP A 257 -8.19 3.13 15.58
CA ASP A 257 -8.81 2.35 16.66
C ASP A 257 -9.08 0.88 16.29
N LYS A 258 -9.70 0.12 17.20
CA LYS A 258 -9.91 -1.34 17.01
C LYS A 258 -10.98 -1.69 15.98
N GLU A 259 -11.81 -0.73 15.57
CA GLU A 259 -12.76 -0.87 14.47
C GLU A 259 -12.13 -0.45 13.12
N GLY A 260 -10.92 0.13 13.12
CA GLY A 260 -10.22 0.56 11.91
C GLY A 260 -10.49 2.02 11.52
N GLU A 261 -11.08 2.81 12.41
CA GLU A 261 -11.34 4.23 12.17
C GLU A 261 -10.10 5.09 12.42
N ASP A 262 -9.82 6.04 11.52
CA ASP A 262 -8.76 7.03 11.69
C ASP A 262 -9.18 8.12 12.69
N ILE A 263 -8.69 8.00 13.92
CA ILE A 263 -8.96 8.97 15.00
C ILE A 263 -7.91 10.08 15.09
N SER A 264 -6.96 10.18 14.15
CA SER A 264 -5.83 11.13 14.16
C SER A 264 -6.28 12.59 14.22
N ALA A 265 -7.33 12.94 13.49
CA ALA A 265 -7.91 14.29 13.46
C ALA A 265 -8.62 14.66 14.79
N SER A 266 -9.06 13.67 15.56
CA SER A 266 -9.72 13.87 16.87
C SER A 266 -8.75 14.29 17.99
N PHE A 267 -7.43 14.15 17.78
CA PHE A 267 -6.40 14.69 18.66
C PHE A 267 -6.24 16.20 18.46
N SER A 268 -6.91 17.00 19.30
CA SER A 268 -6.62 18.43 19.39
C SER A 268 -5.12 18.66 19.71
N PRO A 269 -4.51 19.81 19.34
CA PRO A 269 -3.06 20.00 19.45
C PRO A 269 -2.49 19.65 20.83
N LYS A 270 -3.15 20.07 21.91
CA LYS A 270 -2.71 19.81 23.29
C LYS A 270 -2.93 18.35 23.73
N LEU A 271 -3.91 17.63 23.17
CA LEU A 271 -4.07 16.18 23.36
C LEU A 271 -3.02 15.39 22.58
N LYS A 272 -2.65 15.87 21.37
CA LYS A 272 -1.57 15.31 20.55
C LYS A 272 -0.23 15.40 21.29
N GLU A 273 0.16 16.59 21.75
CA GLU A 273 1.36 16.78 22.59
C GLU A 273 1.35 15.88 23.84
N LEU A 274 0.22 15.81 24.56
CA LEU A 274 0.09 14.96 25.75
C LEU A 274 0.30 13.47 25.43
N PHE A 275 -0.32 12.98 24.36
CA PHE A 275 -0.20 11.58 23.94
C PHE A 275 1.22 11.22 23.52
N LEU A 276 1.86 12.10 22.73
CA LEU A 276 3.24 11.95 22.28
C LEU A 276 4.23 11.95 23.46
N LEU A 277 4.12 12.90 24.40
CA LEU A 277 4.95 12.92 25.61
C LEU A 277 4.81 11.65 26.44
N LEU A 278 3.60 11.08 26.53
CA LEU A 278 3.41 9.79 27.20
C LEU A 278 4.15 8.66 26.47
N ILE A 279 4.02 8.57 25.14
CA ILE A 279 4.69 7.55 24.32
C ILE A 279 6.22 7.66 24.45
N PHE A 280 6.79 8.83 24.15
CA PHE A 280 8.24 9.01 24.11
C PHE A 280 8.91 8.73 25.46
N TYR A 281 8.33 9.18 26.57
CA TYR A 281 8.89 8.93 27.91
C TYR A 281 8.64 7.50 28.42
N SER A 282 7.61 6.81 27.93
CA SER A 282 7.32 5.43 28.32
C SER A 282 8.18 4.43 27.55
N PHE A 283 8.43 4.64 26.25
CA PHE A 283 9.18 3.71 25.40
C PHE A 283 10.67 4.08 25.22
N GLY A 284 10.96 5.37 25.00
CA GLY A 284 12.33 5.87 24.87
C GLY A 284 13.10 5.71 26.19
N ASN A 285 12.60 6.35 27.26
CA ASN A 285 13.24 6.33 28.58
C ASN A 285 12.82 5.17 29.49
N GLY A 286 11.83 4.36 29.10
CA GLY A 286 11.35 3.19 29.86
C GLY A 286 10.64 3.48 31.19
N ASN A 287 10.50 4.75 31.57
CA ASN A 287 10.20 5.17 32.95
C ASN A 287 8.94 6.03 33.10
N GLY A 288 8.35 6.48 31.99
CA GLY A 288 7.25 7.45 31.99
C GLY A 288 7.69 8.87 32.36
N ILE A 289 6.80 9.83 32.15
CA ILE A 289 7.06 11.25 32.37
C ILE A 289 6.63 11.69 33.78
N ALA A 290 7.48 12.42 34.49
CA ALA A 290 7.15 12.94 35.82
C ALA A 290 5.97 13.92 35.74
N THR A 291 5.06 13.86 36.72
CA THR A 291 3.84 14.69 36.75
C THR A 291 4.15 16.19 36.71
N TYR A 292 5.22 16.63 37.39
CA TYR A 292 5.72 17.99 37.30
C TYR A 292 6.19 18.32 35.87
N GLN A 293 7.14 17.55 35.32
CA GLN A 293 7.70 17.74 33.98
C GLN A 293 6.63 17.81 32.88
N LEU A 294 5.67 16.87 32.89
CA LEU A 294 4.54 16.87 31.95
C LEU A 294 3.70 18.15 32.04
N THR A 295 3.52 18.67 33.25
CA THR A 295 2.75 19.88 33.49
C THR A 295 3.51 21.12 32.99
N THR A 296 4.81 21.22 33.30
CA THR A 296 5.68 22.32 32.86
C THR A 296 5.80 22.39 31.34
N ILE A 297 5.87 21.25 30.64
CA ILE A 297 5.94 21.23 29.17
C ILE A 297 4.61 21.67 28.55
N LEU A 298 3.48 21.13 29.01
CA LEU A 298 2.18 21.36 28.37
C LEU A 298 1.51 22.69 28.75
N TRP A 299 1.77 23.19 29.97
CA TRP A 299 1.14 24.36 30.59
C TRP A 299 2.12 25.19 31.44
N PRO A 300 3.23 25.71 30.87
CA PRO A 300 4.24 26.46 31.64
C PRO A 300 3.67 27.69 32.37
N GLU A 301 2.70 28.38 31.75
CA GLU A 301 2.12 29.64 32.25
C GLU A 301 1.01 29.47 33.32
N LEU A 302 0.66 28.25 33.73
CA LEU A 302 -0.47 28.00 34.63
C LEU A 302 -0.04 27.72 36.07
N ASP A 303 -0.65 28.45 37.02
CA ASP A 303 -0.53 28.17 38.46
C ASP A 303 -0.85 26.71 38.80
N GLU A 304 -0.31 26.20 39.92
CA GLU A 304 -0.40 24.78 40.28
C GLU A 304 -1.85 24.24 40.27
N LYS A 305 -2.82 25.05 40.72
CA LYS A 305 -4.23 24.66 40.80
C LYS A 305 -4.86 24.58 39.41
N ARG A 306 -4.63 25.57 38.54
CA ARG A 306 -5.08 25.56 37.14
C ARG A 306 -4.41 24.44 36.35
N SER A 307 -3.10 24.29 36.50
CA SER A 307 -2.29 23.21 35.94
C SER A 307 -2.80 21.82 36.30
N LYS A 308 -3.11 21.57 37.58
CA LYS A 308 -3.69 20.31 38.06
C LYS A 308 -5.04 20.01 37.39
N ASN A 309 -5.90 21.03 37.27
CA ASN A 309 -7.21 20.89 36.62
C ASN A 309 -7.07 20.65 35.10
N ALA A 310 -6.25 21.44 34.40
CA ALA A 310 -5.98 21.29 32.97
C ALA A 310 -5.43 19.89 32.63
N ARG A 311 -4.48 19.40 33.44
CA ARG A 311 -3.94 18.04 33.33
C ARG A 311 -5.01 16.98 33.57
N SER A 312 -5.83 17.12 34.61
CA SER A 312 -6.90 16.15 34.92
C SER A 312 -7.92 16.06 33.79
N THR A 313 -8.38 17.20 33.28
CA THR A 313 -9.33 17.27 32.15
C THR A 313 -8.72 16.68 30.88
N SER A 314 -7.46 17.00 30.57
CA SER A 314 -6.78 16.50 29.37
C SER A 314 -6.51 15.00 29.43
N MET A 315 -6.14 14.47 30.60
CA MET A 315 -6.00 13.01 30.82
C MET A 315 -7.33 12.27 30.64
N ASN A 316 -8.43 12.82 31.15
CA ASN A 316 -9.74 12.21 31.01
C ASN A 316 -10.23 12.25 29.55
N ARG A 317 -10.01 13.36 28.84
CA ARG A 317 -10.29 13.46 27.39
C ARG A 317 -9.44 12.51 26.56
N LEU A 318 -8.13 12.40 26.85
CA LEU A 318 -7.26 11.47 26.15
C LEU A 318 -7.68 10.01 26.41
N ARG A 319 -7.98 9.64 27.65
CA ARG A 319 -8.50 8.30 27.99
C ARG A 319 -9.82 7.99 27.28
N ALA A 320 -10.73 8.95 27.17
CA ALA A 320 -11.97 8.77 26.44
C ALA A 320 -11.73 8.60 24.93
N LEU A 321 -10.80 9.37 24.35
CA LEU A 321 -10.45 9.29 22.93
C LEU A 321 -9.81 7.94 22.57
N ILE A 322 -8.90 7.43 23.41
CA ILE A 322 -8.27 6.12 23.18
C ILE A 322 -9.05 4.95 23.82
N ALA A 323 -10.24 5.19 24.40
CA ALA A 323 -11.03 4.13 25.03
C ALA A 323 -11.47 3.05 24.03
N ASN A 324 -11.54 3.41 22.76
CA ASN A 324 -11.87 2.49 21.68
C ASN A 324 -10.66 1.70 21.16
N MET A 325 -9.43 2.01 21.62
CA MET A 325 -8.23 1.24 21.28
C MET A 325 -8.07 0.04 22.22
N GLU A 326 -7.92 -1.17 21.68
CA GLU A 326 -7.80 -2.37 22.50
C GLU A 326 -6.34 -2.59 22.94
N ASN A 327 -6.08 -2.61 24.25
CA ASN A 327 -4.75 -2.78 24.87
C ASN A 327 -3.85 -1.54 24.96
N VAL A 328 -4.42 -0.33 24.90
CA VAL A 328 -3.76 0.91 25.38
C VAL A 328 -4.23 1.23 26.81
N THR A 329 -3.30 1.48 27.74
CA THR A 329 -3.63 1.93 29.09
C THR A 329 -2.73 3.08 29.56
N ILE A 330 -3.30 4.07 30.26
CA ILE A 330 -2.54 5.18 30.87
C ILE A 330 -2.66 5.10 32.38
N SER A 331 -1.54 4.82 33.05
CA SER A 331 -1.42 4.73 34.51
C SER A 331 -0.55 5.86 35.08
N ASN A 332 -0.78 6.21 36.35
CA ASN A 332 0.16 7.01 37.13
C ASN A 332 0.73 6.11 38.23
N LYS A 333 2.06 5.96 38.26
CA LYS A 333 2.79 5.19 39.28
C LYS A 333 3.92 6.08 39.81
N ASN A 334 3.98 6.24 41.13
CA ASN A 334 5.01 7.05 41.81
C ASN A 334 5.19 8.47 41.20
N ASN A 335 4.07 9.17 40.96
CA ASN A 335 4.01 10.47 40.29
C ASN A 335 4.56 10.49 38.84
N LYS A 336 4.79 9.35 38.18
CA LYS A 336 5.11 9.27 36.75
C LYS A 336 3.92 8.74 35.96
N TRP A 337 3.62 9.38 34.84
CA TRP A 337 2.62 8.93 33.89
C TRP A 337 3.25 7.99 32.86
N ILE A 338 2.67 6.81 32.72
CA ILE A 338 3.14 5.74 31.83
C ILE A 338 1.97 5.34 30.95
N ILE A 339 2.18 5.38 29.64
CA ILE A 339 1.33 4.68 28.68
C ILE A 339 1.90 3.28 28.47
N SER A 340 1.04 2.27 28.47
CA SER A 340 1.40 0.89 28.20
C SER A 340 0.55 0.40 27.04
N ILE A 341 1.24 -0.11 26.02
CA ILE A 341 0.67 -0.65 24.79
C ILE A 341 1.05 -2.13 24.78
N GLN A 342 0.06 -3.02 24.71
CA GLN A 342 0.29 -4.47 24.64
C GLN A 342 -0.16 -5.01 23.27
N SER A 343 0.36 -6.19 22.91
CA SER A 343 -0.06 -6.91 21.71
C SER A 343 -1.58 -7.12 21.71
N PRO A 344 -2.30 -6.93 20.59
CA PRO A 344 -1.79 -6.85 19.21
C PRO A 344 -1.46 -5.44 18.67
N ILE A 345 -1.59 -4.36 19.45
CA ILE A 345 -1.32 -3.00 18.92
C ILE A 345 0.12 -2.91 18.41
N THR A 346 0.26 -2.38 17.21
CA THR A 346 1.55 -1.95 16.67
C THR A 346 1.72 -0.44 16.86
N CYS A 347 2.72 -0.07 17.65
CA CYS A 347 3.21 1.31 17.78
C CYS A 347 4.64 1.33 17.26
N ASP A 348 4.87 1.96 16.12
CA ASP A 348 6.15 1.93 15.42
C ASP A 348 7.33 2.48 16.25
N TYR A 349 7.16 3.57 16.98
CA TYR A 349 8.17 4.08 17.90
C TYR A 349 8.48 3.09 19.04
N SER A 350 7.49 2.35 19.53
CA SER A 350 7.73 1.28 20.53
C SER A 350 8.56 0.13 19.93
N ILE A 351 8.31 -0.23 18.67
CA ILE A 351 9.09 -1.25 17.94
C ILE A 351 10.52 -0.76 17.75
N TYR A 352 10.72 0.47 17.26
CA TYR A 352 12.01 1.13 17.14
C TYR A 352 12.83 1.10 18.44
N THR A 353 12.24 1.52 19.58
CA THR A 353 12.96 1.55 20.87
C THR A 353 13.33 0.16 21.42
N VAL A 354 12.60 -0.89 21.01
CA VAL A 354 12.95 -2.29 21.34
C VAL A 354 14.03 -2.83 20.40
N LYS A 355 13.92 -2.55 19.10
CA LYS A 355 14.82 -3.02 18.04
C LYS A 355 16.20 -2.34 18.11
N LYS A 356 16.26 -1.02 18.32
CA LYS A 356 17.54 -0.28 18.43
C LYS A 356 18.46 -0.74 19.56
N ARG A 357 17.90 -1.43 20.58
CA ARG A 357 18.64 -2.02 21.71
C ARG A 357 19.16 -3.44 21.42
N LYS A 358 18.85 -4.03 20.27
CA LYS A 358 19.20 -5.40 19.88
C LYS A 358 19.85 -5.40 18.49
N THR A 359 21.16 -5.56 18.44
CA THR A 359 21.94 -5.59 17.20
C THR A 359 21.90 -7.00 16.57
N LYS A 360 20.80 -7.33 15.88
CA LYS A 360 20.70 -8.51 15.02
C LYS A 360 20.29 -8.11 13.60
N LYS A 361 20.81 -8.82 12.60
CA LYS A 361 20.51 -8.57 11.17
C LYS A 361 19.01 -8.59 10.83
N ASN A 362 18.20 -9.44 11.49
CA ASN A 362 16.74 -9.42 11.33
C ASN A 362 16.08 -8.17 11.94
N ASP A 363 16.70 -7.56 12.96
CA ASP A 363 16.18 -6.34 13.59
C ASP A 363 16.45 -5.10 12.69
N GLU A 364 17.49 -5.12 11.85
CA GLU A 364 17.78 -4.09 10.83
C GLU A 364 16.71 -4.01 9.74
N SER A 365 16.25 -5.16 9.23
CA SER A 365 15.21 -5.21 8.18
C SER A 365 13.87 -4.60 8.66
N ASP A 366 13.49 -4.89 9.91
CA ASP A 366 12.32 -4.27 10.53
C ASP A 366 12.48 -2.76 10.71
N LEU A 367 13.68 -2.31 11.13
CA LEU A 367 13.98 -0.88 11.28
C LEU A 367 13.94 -0.12 9.94
N ILE A 368 14.54 -0.67 8.88
CA ILE A 368 14.43 -0.13 7.51
C ILE A 368 12.95 0.02 7.11
N ALA A 369 12.12 -0.99 7.39
CA ALA A 369 10.70 -0.95 7.07
C ALA A 369 9.94 0.17 7.80
N LEU A 370 10.31 0.52 9.04
CA LEU A 370 9.73 1.67 9.75
C LEU A 370 10.19 3.00 9.14
N PHE A 371 11.49 3.15 8.88
CA PHE A 371 12.08 4.41 8.42
C PHE A 371 11.76 4.76 6.96
N ASN A 372 11.31 3.79 6.16
CA ASN A 372 10.72 3.99 4.84
C ASN A 372 9.49 4.92 4.86
N ASN A 373 8.78 5.02 5.98
CA ASN A 373 7.61 5.92 6.11
C ASN A 373 8.01 7.41 6.19
N GLY A 374 9.30 7.70 6.37
CA GLY A 374 9.86 9.05 6.45
C GLY A 374 10.15 9.54 7.88
N PRO A 375 10.55 10.81 8.02
CA PRO A 375 11.01 11.40 9.28
C PRO A 375 9.99 11.25 10.42
N LEU A 376 10.48 11.13 11.66
CA LEU A 376 9.62 11.03 12.84
C LEU A 376 8.75 12.30 12.97
N LEU A 377 7.44 12.15 12.83
CA LEU A 377 6.46 13.23 12.91
C LEU A 377 6.78 14.40 11.96
N LYS A 378 6.98 14.07 10.68
CA LYS A 378 7.51 14.91 9.59
C LYS A 378 7.08 16.39 9.58
N ASP A 379 5.82 16.68 9.92
CA ASP A 379 5.23 18.03 9.86
C ASP A 379 4.83 18.59 11.25
N LEU A 380 5.30 17.97 12.35
CA LEU A 380 5.12 18.49 13.72
C LEU A 380 6.43 19.08 14.26
N SER A 381 6.36 20.34 14.70
CA SER A 381 7.43 21.01 15.44
C SER A 381 6.95 21.40 16.84
N TYR A 382 7.66 20.91 17.85
CA TYR A 382 7.50 21.32 19.25
C TYR A 382 8.89 21.40 19.88
N VAL A 383 9.18 22.45 20.66
CA VAL A 383 10.51 22.68 21.28
C VAL A 383 11.00 21.49 22.13
N TRP A 384 10.08 20.70 22.71
CA TRP A 384 10.41 19.50 23.49
C TRP A 384 10.65 18.24 22.62
N LEU A 385 10.22 18.26 21.36
CA LEU A 385 10.30 17.17 20.40
C LEU A 385 11.61 17.21 19.60
N ASP A 386 12.14 18.40 19.29
CA ASP A 386 13.33 18.60 18.45
C ASP A 386 14.50 17.67 18.82
N GLY A 387 14.78 17.52 20.13
CA GLY A 387 15.86 16.65 20.62
C GLY A 387 15.59 15.14 20.44
N ILE A 388 14.32 14.72 20.41
CA ILE A 388 13.92 13.33 20.15
C ILE A 388 13.97 13.06 18.63
N GLN A 389 13.53 14.01 17.80
CA GLN A 389 13.68 13.94 16.35
C GLN A 389 15.16 13.82 15.98
N ALA A 390 16.02 14.70 16.50
CA ALA A 390 17.46 14.64 16.26
C ALA A 390 18.12 13.33 16.74
N GLU A 391 17.73 12.75 17.89
CA GLU A 391 18.26 11.42 18.31
C GLU A 391 17.90 10.33 17.30
N VAL A 392 16.69 10.37 16.77
CA VAL A 392 16.18 9.40 15.79
C VAL A 392 16.81 9.62 14.42
N GLU A 393 16.89 10.85 13.93
CA GLU A 393 17.53 11.23 12.68
C GLU A 393 18.99 10.76 12.62
N ASN A 394 19.79 11.09 13.64
CA ASN A 394 21.18 10.63 13.72
C ASN A 394 21.28 9.10 13.67
N TYR A 395 20.42 8.38 14.40
CA TYR A 395 20.40 6.91 14.38
C TYR A 395 20.04 6.35 12.99
N VAL A 396 19.10 6.96 12.27
CA VAL A 396 18.70 6.52 10.92
C VAL A 396 19.83 6.80 9.91
N ILE A 397 20.45 7.98 9.99
CA ILE A 397 21.58 8.37 9.16
C ILE A 397 22.76 7.42 9.37
N ASP A 398 23.13 7.13 10.62
CA ASP A 398 24.19 6.18 10.99
C ASP A 398 23.88 4.77 10.49
N LEU A 399 22.64 4.29 10.65
CA LEU A 399 22.22 2.95 10.20
C LEU A 399 22.33 2.81 8.68
N PHE A 400 21.71 3.72 7.91
CA PHE A 400 21.72 3.65 6.46
C PHE A 400 23.12 3.88 5.88
N THR A 401 23.88 4.84 6.42
CA THR A 401 25.29 5.05 6.06
C THR A 401 26.12 3.80 6.35
N GLY A 402 25.93 3.19 7.52
CA GLY A 402 26.61 1.97 7.94
C GLY A 402 26.32 0.78 7.02
N ILE A 403 25.06 0.61 6.59
CA ILE A 403 24.66 -0.43 5.62
C ILE A 403 25.33 -0.19 4.26
N ILE A 404 25.23 1.03 3.72
CA ILE A 404 25.79 1.39 2.41
C ILE A 404 27.31 1.21 2.38
N GLN A 405 28.02 1.59 3.45
CA GLN A 405 29.49 1.55 3.48
C GLN A 405 30.04 0.16 3.83
N ASN A 406 29.46 -0.54 4.81
CA ASN A 406 30.08 -1.72 5.42
C ASN A 406 29.40 -3.04 5.06
N ALA A 407 28.15 -3.01 4.60
CA ALA A 407 27.37 -4.19 4.28
C ALA A 407 26.89 -4.23 2.82
N SER A 408 27.38 -3.34 1.94
CA SER A 408 26.88 -3.22 0.56
C SER A 408 26.86 -4.53 -0.22
N ASN A 409 27.86 -5.40 -0.05
CA ASN A 409 27.90 -6.71 -0.71
C ASN A 409 26.76 -7.67 -0.32
N ASP A 410 26.05 -7.42 0.79
CA ASP A 410 24.88 -8.20 1.24
C ASP A 410 23.56 -7.73 0.57
N TYR A 411 23.59 -6.62 -0.19
CA TYR A 411 22.41 -5.98 -0.77
C TYR A 411 22.58 -5.80 -2.29
N SER A 412 21.50 -5.93 -3.04
CA SER A 412 21.47 -5.61 -4.47
C SER A 412 21.55 -4.09 -4.73
N ASP A 413 22.01 -3.67 -5.91
CA ASP A 413 21.97 -2.27 -6.37
C ASP A 413 20.60 -1.62 -6.17
N TYR A 414 19.49 -2.36 -6.35
CA TYR A 414 18.14 -1.86 -6.11
C TYR A 414 17.88 -1.56 -4.62
N GLN A 415 18.32 -2.45 -3.72
CA GLN A 415 18.19 -2.24 -2.29
C GLN A 415 19.09 -1.10 -1.81
N LEU A 416 20.33 -1.01 -2.32
CA LEU A 416 21.24 0.08 -2.01
C LEU A 416 20.74 1.43 -2.54
N LEU A 417 20.17 1.46 -3.74
CA LEU A 417 19.48 2.65 -4.27
C LEU A 417 18.34 3.06 -3.33
N LYS A 418 17.43 2.16 -2.97
CA LYS A 418 16.32 2.47 -2.06
C LYS A 418 16.80 2.95 -0.67
N ILE A 419 17.82 2.31 -0.10
CA ILE A 419 18.42 2.75 1.18
C ILE A 419 19.07 4.13 1.03
N SER A 420 19.77 4.40 -0.08
CA SER A 420 20.32 5.74 -0.35
C SER A 420 19.24 6.80 -0.56
N GLU A 421 18.13 6.47 -1.21
CA GLU A 421 17.02 7.40 -1.43
C GLU A 421 16.30 7.73 -0.14
N ASN A 422 16.08 6.72 0.72
CA ASN A 422 15.60 6.96 2.08
C ASN A 422 16.60 7.81 2.88
N LEU A 423 17.90 7.52 2.84
CA LEU A 423 18.90 8.37 3.49
C LEU A 423 18.81 9.83 3.01
N LEU A 424 18.51 10.07 1.74
CA LEU A 424 18.30 11.41 1.18
C LEU A 424 16.94 12.05 1.50
N ILE A 425 15.97 11.30 2.04
CA ILE A 425 14.75 11.86 2.64
C ILE A 425 15.07 12.42 4.04
N TRP A 426 15.97 11.77 4.79
CA TRP A 426 16.36 12.15 6.15
C TRP A 426 17.51 13.18 6.17
N ASP A 427 18.48 13.07 5.26
CA ASP A 427 19.59 14.01 5.04
C ASP A 427 19.77 14.26 3.52
N PRO A 428 19.10 15.28 2.94
CA PRO A 428 19.11 15.53 1.49
C PRO A 428 20.46 15.92 0.87
N ILE A 429 21.48 16.17 1.70
CA ILE A 429 22.85 16.52 1.25
C ILE A 429 23.86 15.43 1.65
N ASN A 430 23.40 14.27 2.11
CA ASN A 430 24.27 13.21 2.58
C ASN A 430 25.26 12.76 1.48
N PRO A 431 26.58 12.86 1.70
CA PRO A 431 27.56 12.55 0.65
C PRO A 431 27.58 11.05 0.29
N VAL A 432 27.23 10.16 1.23
CA VAL A 432 27.16 8.71 1.02
C VAL A 432 25.91 8.38 0.22
N GLY A 433 24.75 8.89 0.63
CA GLY A 433 23.49 8.74 -0.11
C GLY A 433 23.58 9.27 -1.55
N LEU A 434 24.08 10.51 -1.73
CA LEU A 434 24.23 11.12 -3.05
C LEU A 434 25.21 10.34 -3.92
N LYS A 435 26.38 9.96 -3.39
CA LYS A 435 27.38 9.19 -4.16
C LYS A 435 26.85 7.82 -4.57
N THR A 436 26.26 7.06 -3.66
CA THR A 436 25.70 5.73 -3.98
C THR A 436 24.60 5.83 -5.03
N LYS A 437 23.70 6.81 -4.93
CA LYS A 437 22.70 7.08 -5.96
C LYS A 437 23.34 7.43 -7.32
N ILE A 438 24.35 8.30 -7.34
CA ILE A 438 25.11 8.67 -8.55
C ILE A 438 25.79 7.44 -9.19
N ASP A 439 26.51 6.64 -8.41
CA ASP A 439 27.29 5.51 -8.91
C ASP A 439 26.36 4.40 -9.48
N ILE A 440 25.22 4.15 -8.84
CA ILE A 440 24.19 3.21 -9.35
C ILE A 440 23.48 3.76 -10.59
N LEU A 441 23.19 5.06 -10.66
CA LEU A 441 22.64 5.67 -11.88
C LEU A 441 23.63 5.59 -13.05
N LYS A 442 24.94 5.72 -12.80
CA LYS A 442 26.01 5.51 -13.79
C LYS A 442 26.07 4.05 -14.25
N SER A 443 26.02 3.07 -13.34
CA SER A 443 26.04 1.64 -13.71
C SER A 443 24.82 1.22 -14.53
N GLN A 444 23.65 1.82 -14.26
CA GLN A 444 22.41 1.64 -15.04
C GLN A 444 22.39 2.40 -16.38
N GLY A 445 23.47 3.09 -16.77
CA GLY A 445 23.54 3.87 -18.01
C GLY A 445 22.77 5.21 -17.99
N LYS A 446 22.18 5.59 -16.85
CA LYS A 446 21.41 6.84 -16.65
C LYS A 446 22.32 8.06 -16.43
N VAL A 447 23.37 8.19 -17.24
CA VAL A 447 24.41 9.24 -17.10
C VAL A 447 23.82 10.67 -17.10
N GLY A 448 22.73 10.91 -17.83
CA GLY A 448 22.04 12.20 -17.83
C GLY A 448 21.33 12.54 -16.50
N LEU A 449 20.84 11.54 -15.76
CA LEU A 449 20.25 11.75 -14.43
C LEU A 449 21.33 11.92 -13.37
N SER A 450 22.43 11.15 -13.45
CA SER A 450 23.63 11.36 -12.63
C SER A 450 24.12 12.80 -12.70
N LYS A 451 24.34 13.33 -13.92
CA LYS A 451 24.84 14.69 -14.12
C LYS A 451 23.94 15.76 -13.51
N LYS A 452 22.61 15.60 -13.61
CA LYS A 452 21.66 16.53 -12.96
C LYS A 452 21.80 16.54 -11.43
N ILE A 453 22.13 15.41 -10.80
CA ILE A 453 22.35 15.33 -9.36
C ILE A 453 23.72 15.94 -9.01
N GLU A 454 24.76 15.60 -9.76
CA GLU A 454 26.11 16.17 -9.65
C GLU A 454 26.08 17.72 -9.75
N GLU A 455 25.39 18.26 -10.76
CA GLU A 455 25.16 19.70 -10.96
C GLU A 455 24.31 20.33 -9.83
N LYS A 456 23.21 19.69 -9.42
CA LYS A 456 22.29 20.22 -8.39
C LYS A 456 22.97 20.33 -7.02
N TYR A 457 23.87 19.42 -6.68
CA TYR A 457 24.52 19.33 -5.37
C TYR A 457 26.01 19.72 -5.38
N ASN A 458 26.56 20.18 -6.52
CA ASN A 458 27.97 20.54 -6.71
C ASN A 458 28.95 19.40 -6.36
N ILE A 459 28.63 18.18 -6.76
CA ILE A 459 29.49 17.01 -6.63
C ILE A 459 30.23 16.81 -7.96
N TYR A 460 31.56 16.90 -7.93
CA TYR A 460 32.46 16.83 -9.10
C TYR A 460 33.40 15.63 -9.03
#